data_AF-A0A653ERQ2-F1
#
_entry.id   AF-A0A653ERQ2-F1
#
_cell.length_a   1.000
_cell.length_b   1.000
_cell.length_c   1.000
_cell.angle_alpha   90.00
_cell.angle_beta   90.00
_cell.angle_gamma   90.00
#
_symmetry.space_group_name_H-M   'P 1'
#
loop_
_entity.id
_entity.type
_entity.pdbx_description
1 polymer ?
#
loop_
_entity_poly.entity_id
_entity_poly.type
_entity_poly.pdbx_seq_one_letter_code
_entity_poly.pdbx_strand_id
1 'polypeptide(L)'
;MEIGHNVMHGQWDWMNDPEIHSSTWEWDMLSTSRHWRYTHNFVHHKYTNILDMDHDVGYDMVRVTRDQPWKRRNGFNLVINTVLALGFELGIALRHLEIHEVFRKDRAERDAARARLREFSGKAGRQLAKDYVAFPALTSLSPGATYRSTLKANAMANVIRNVWSNAVIFCGHFPDGAEKFTKTDMIGETKGQWYLRQMLGSANFDAGPALRFMSGTLSHQIEHHLYPDLPSNRLAEISVRVREVCDKYDLPYTTGPFLVQYAKTWRTLAKLSLPDKYLRDNADDAPETRSEQMFAELEPGFAGIDPVTGRRRGLKSAIAAVRSWRRARHLPAASSSATDDLAA
;
A
#
# COMPACT_ATOMS: atom_id res chain seq x y z
N MET A 1 8.94 4.62 -12.64
CA MET A 1 9.12 4.52 -11.17
C MET A 1 10.57 4.25 -10.81
N GLU A 2 11.24 3.27 -11.45
CA GLU A 2 12.65 2.92 -11.18
C GLU A 2 13.61 4.09 -10.90
N ILE A 3 13.62 5.13 -11.73
CA ILE A 3 14.47 6.29 -11.46
C ILE A 3 13.75 7.27 -10.52
N GLY A 4 12.61 7.80 -10.97
CA GLY A 4 11.91 8.86 -10.25
C GLY A 4 11.60 8.58 -8.78
N HIS A 5 11.06 7.40 -8.47
CA HIS A 5 10.72 7.01 -7.10
C HIS A 5 11.99 6.72 -6.28
N ASN A 6 12.90 5.89 -6.80
CA ASN A 6 14.04 5.39 -6.04
C ASN A 6 15.07 6.49 -5.76
N VAL A 7 15.28 7.42 -6.70
CA VAL A 7 16.15 8.59 -6.48
C VAL A 7 15.52 9.51 -5.44
N MET A 8 14.21 9.75 -5.52
CA MET A 8 13.49 10.55 -4.51
C MET A 8 13.56 9.96 -3.10
N HIS A 9 13.76 8.65 -2.95
CA HIS A 9 13.99 7.95 -1.68
C HIS A 9 15.44 7.93 -1.22
N GLY A 10 16.39 8.41 -2.02
CA GLY A 10 17.83 8.34 -1.71
C GLY A 10 18.48 7.01 -2.00
N GLN A 11 17.77 6.08 -2.65
CA GLN A 11 18.26 4.73 -2.94
C GLN A 11 19.36 4.69 -4.00
N TRP A 12 19.67 5.84 -4.62
CA TRP A 12 20.76 6.00 -5.59
C TRP A 12 21.82 7.00 -5.12
N ASP A 13 21.67 7.59 -3.92
CA ASP A 13 22.61 8.61 -3.40
C ASP A 13 24.02 8.03 -3.19
N TRP A 14 24.13 6.72 -3.02
CA TRP A 14 25.42 6.00 -2.95
C TRP A 14 26.30 6.17 -4.20
N MET A 15 25.72 6.56 -5.34
CA MET A 15 26.49 6.85 -6.56
C MET A 15 27.28 8.16 -6.47
N ASN A 16 26.95 9.05 -5.52
CA ASN A 16 27.51 10.40 -5.42
C ASN A 16 27.42 11.21 -6.73
N ASP A 17 26.38 10.95 -7.53
CA ASP A 17 26.11 11.67 -8.78
C ASP A 17 25.18 12.86 -8.50
N PRO A 18 25.59 14.12 -8.76
CA PRO A 18 24.76 15.29 -8.47
C PRO A 18 23.48 15.36 -9.31
N GLU A 19 23.44 14.70 -10.47
CA GLU A 19 22.24 14.62 -11.32
C GLU A 19 21.27 13.57 -10.79
N ILE A 20 21.74 12.52 -10.12
CA ILE A 20 20.93 11.40 -9.61
C ILE A 20 21.02 11.35 -8.07
N HIS A 21 20.54 12.42 -7.43
CA HIS A 21 20.59 12.57 -5.97
C HIS A 21 19.26 13.06 -5.39
N SER A 22 18.84 12.49 -4.25
CA SER A 22 17.55 12.79 -3.60
C SER A 22 17.33 14.25 -3.20
N SER A 23 18.42 15.01 -3.05
CA SER A 23 18.38 16.44 -2.69
C SER A 23 18.16 17.38 -3.87
N THR A 24 18.46 16.94 -5.10
CA THR A 24 18.42 17.76 -6.33
C THR A 24 17.39 17.24 -7.33
N TRP A 25 17.03 15.96 -7.26
CA TRP A 25 16.12 15.33 -8.21
C TRP A 25 14.69 15.89 -8.11
N GLU A 26 14.15 16.29 -9.26
CA GLU A 26 12.73 16.59 -9.41
C GLU A 26 12.08 15.55 -10.30
N TRP A 27 11.36 14.62 -9.69
CA TRP A 27 10.64 13.60 -10.45
C TRP A 27 9.57 14.25 -11.33
N ASP A 28 9.47 13.76 -12.57
CA ASP A 28 8.42 14.08 -13.53
C ASP A 28 7.03 13.63 -13.05
N MET A 29 6.52 14.41 -12.09
CA MET A 29 5.19 14.32 -11.56
C MET A 29 4.64 15.69 -11.14
N LEU A 30 3.34 15.78 -10.82
CA LEU A 30 2.68 17.00 -10.35
C LEU A 30 3.16 17.46 -8.96
N SER A 31 3.41 16.53 -8.02
CA SER A 31 3.88 16.85 -6.66
C SER A 31 5.34 17.30 -6.67
N THR A 32 5.74 18.21 -5.77
CA THR A 32 7.14 18.66 -5.64
C THR A 32 7.98 17.62 -4.91
N SER A 33 9.28 17.56 -5.20
CA SER A 33 10.21 16.68 -4.50
C SER A 33 10.14 16.88 -2.98
N ARG A 34 10.07 18.13 -2.55
CA ARG A 34 9.97 18.53 -1.14
C ARG A 34 8.72 17.97 -0.46
N HIS A 35 7.55 18.09 -1.10
CA HIS A 35 6.31 17.54 -0.56
C HIS A 35 6.40 16.03 -0.45
N TRP A 36 6.84 15.35 -1.52
CA TRP A 36 7.04 13.90 -1.54
C TRP A 36 7.94 13.41 -0.40
N ARG A 37 9.09 14.06 -0.19
CA ARG A 37 10.03 13.69 0.89
C ARG A 37 9.42 13.79 2.29
N TYR A 38 8.50 14.74 2.50
CA TYR A 38 7.80 14.84 3.78
C TYR A 38 6.67 13.82 3.90
N THR A 39 5.77 13.76 2.93
CA THR A 39 4.54 12.98 3.03
C THR A 39 4.80 11.49 2.85
N HIS A 40 5.58 11.13 1.84
CA HIS A 40 5.85 9.73 1.54
C HIS A 40 7.10 9.25 2.28
N ASN A 41 8.26 9.90 2.11
CA ASN A 41 9.48 9.35 2.71
C ASN A 41 9.48 9.40 4.24
N PHE A 42 8.92 10.47 4.84
CA PHE A 42 8.85 10.58 6.30
C PHE A 42 7.54 10.06 6.88
N VAL A 43 6.38 10.61 6.50
CA VAL A 43 5.11 10.25 7.15
C VAL A 43 4.73 8.81 6.82
N HIS A 44 4.63 8.44 5.55
CA HIS A 44 4.24 7.09 5.14
C HIS A 44 5.19 6.03 5.70
N HIS A 45 6.51 6.07 5.41
CA HIS A 45 7.42 5.04 5.93
C HIS A 45 7.53 4.98 7.46
N LYS A 46 7.31 6.09 8.17
CA LYS A 46 7.31 6.06 9.64
C LYS A 46 6.04 5.41 10.20
N TYR A 47 4.89 5.74 9.62
CA TYR A 47 3.56 5.40 10.13
C TYR A 47 2.80 4.42 9.23
N THR A 48 3.50 3.64 8.41
CA THR A 48 2.94 2.75 7.40
C THR A 48 1.71 2.01 7.89
N ASN A 49 0.63 2.13 7.13
CA ASN A 49 -0.64 1.47 7.37
C ASN A 49 -1.39 1.87 8.67
N ILE A 50 -0.95 2.93 9.36
CA ILE A 50 -1.65 3.45 10.55
C ILE A 50 -2.74 4.42 10.13
N LEU A 51 -3.98 4.11 10.49
CA LEU A 51 -5.13 4.97 10.24
C LEU A 51 -4.97 6.36 10.85
N ASP A 52 -5.41 7.36 10.08
CA ASP A 52 -5.33 8.79 10.42
C ASP A 52 -3.90 9.32 10.68
N MET A 53 -2.87 8.55 10.34
CA MET A 53 -1.46 8.96 10.39
C MET A 53 -0.81 8.80 9.01
N ASP A 54 -1.06 7.67 8.35
CA ASP A 54 -0.62 7.38 6.99
C ASP A 54 -1.74 7.69 6.00
N HIS A 55 -1.59 8.81 5.29
CA HIS A 55 -2.55 9.23 4.28
C HIS A 55 -2.51 8.39 3.01
N ASP A 56 -1.51 7.53 2.82
CA ASP A 56 -1.48 6.60 1.70
C ASP A 56 -2.44 5.41 1.93
N VAL A 57 -2.97 5.25 3.16
CA VAL A 57 -4.01 4.26 3.51
C VAL A 57 -5.39 4.72 3.06
N GLY A 58 -5.75 4.33 1.85
CA GLY A 58 -7.04 4.66 1.24
C GLY A 58 -7.19 6.11 0.80
N TYR A 59 -6.14 6.94 0.92
CA TYR A 59 -6.06 8.32 0.41
C TYR A 59 -7.18 9.23 0.94
N ASP A 60 -7.81 8.88 2.08
CA ASP A 60 -9.08 9.44 2.58
C ASP A 60 -10.27 9.40 1.61
N MET A 61 -10.08 8.78 0.44
CA MET A 61 -11.04 8.68 -0.65
C MET A 61 -11.80 7.35 -0.61
N VAL A 62 -11.08 6.26 -0.38
CA VAL A 62 -11.63 4.90 -0.36
C VAL A 62 -11.50 4.29 1.03
N ARG A 63 -12.51 3.53 1.44
CA ARG A 63 -12.45 2.73 2.68
C ARG A 63 -11.68 1.45 2.41
N VAL A 64 -10.58 1.23 3.14
CA VAL A 64 -9.64 0.11 2.91
C VAL A 64 -9.56 -0.87 4.08
N THR A 65 -10.20 -0.57 5.19
CA THR A 65 -10.35 -1.48 6.34
C THR A 65 -11.69 -1.29 7.04
N ARG A 66 -12.10 -2.29 7.84
CA ARG A 66 -13.30 -2.24 8.71
C ARG A 66 -13.11 -1.33 9.93
N ASP A 67 -11.87 -1.07 10.33
CA ASP A 67 -11.55 -0.14 11.43
C ASP A 67 -12.00 1.31 11.13
N GLN A 68 -12.22 1.62 9.85
CA GLN A 68 -12.89 2.85 9.44
C GLN A 68 -14.42 2.64 9.46
N PRO A 69 -15.20 3.49 10.14
CA PRO A 69 -16.66 3.38 10.12
C PRO A 69 -17.20 3.59 8.70
N TRP A 70 -18.14 2.74 8.29
CA TRP A 70 -18.77 2.86 6.99
C TRP A 70 -19.57 4.18 6.88
N LYS A 71 -19.42 4.89 5.76
CA LYS A 71 -20.15 6.10 5.40
C LYS A 71 -20.88 5.88 4.07
N ARG A 72 -21.96 6.60 3.81
CA ARG A 72 -22.76 6.47 2.56
C ARG A 72 -21.92 6.56 1.28
N ARG A 73 -20.91 7.45 1.26
CA ARG A 73 -19.97 7.58 0.14
C ARG A 73 -19.21 6.30 -0.19
N ASN A 74 -19.01 5.40 0.77
CA ASN A 74 -18.30 4.15 0.58
C ASN A 74 -19.06 3.18 -0.33
N GLY A 75 -20.37 3.34 -0.51
CA GLY A 75 -21.11 2.63 -1.57
C GLY A 75 -20.53 2.85 -2.98
N PHE A 76 -19.76 3.93 -3.17
CA PHE A 76 -19.06 4.25 -4.41
C PHE A 76 -17.56 3.92 -4.39
N ASN A 77 -17.06 3.14 -3.41
CA ASN A 77 -15.63 2.81 -3.26
C ASN A 77 -14.99 2.36 -4.59
N LEU A 78 -15.67 1.52 -5.37
CA LEU A 78 -15.18 1.05 -6.68
C LEU A 78 -15.08 2.18 -7.72
N VAL A 79 -16.10 3.04 -7.80
CA VAL A 79 -16.11 4.19 -8.72
C VAL A 79 -15.02 5.18 -8.32
N ILE A 80 -14.93 5.49 -7.02
CA ILE A 80 -13.90 6.39 -6.48
C ILE A 80 -12.52 5.82 -6.76
N ASN A 81 -12.29 4.52 -6.54
CA ASN A 81 -11.00 3.90 -6.85
C ASN A 81 -10.69 3.92 -8.35
N THR A 82 -11.70 3.76 -9.22
CA THR A 82 -11.51 3.85 -10.67
C THR A 82 -11.08 5.25 -11.08
N VAL A 83 -11.74 6.29 -10.56
CA VAL A 83 -11.35 7.68 -10.79
C VAL A 83 -9.96 7.97 -10.23
N LEU A 84 -9.67 7.48 -9.03
CA LEU A 84 -8.35 7.59 -8.42
C LEU A 84 -7.29 6.88 -9.26
N ALA A 85 -7.55 5.69 -9.79
CA ALA A 85 -6.60 4.97 -10.64
C ALA A 85 -6.31 5.71 -11.96
N LEU A 86 -7.30 6.40 -12.54
CA LEU A 86 -7.12 7.19 -13.76
C LEU A 86 -6.37 8.51 -13.51
N GLY A 87 -6.50 9.09 -12.32
CA GLY A 87 -5.90 10.37 -11.90
C GLY A 87 -4.94 10.24 -10.72
N PHE A 88 -4.24 9.12 -10.59
CA PHE A 88 -3.56 8.72 -9.36
C PHE A 88 -2.50 9.71 -8.89
N GLU A 89 -1.67 10.20 -9.81
CA GLU A 89 -0.70 11.25 -9.53
C GLU A 89 -1.35 12.53 -8.99
N LEU A 90 -2.48 12.95 -9.58
CA LEU A 90 -3.22 14.10 -9.10
C LEU A 90 -3.81 13.82 -7.71
N GLY A 91 -4.30 12.61 -7.47
CA GLY A 91 -4.80 12.18 -6.15
C GLY A 91 -3.73 12.28 -5.07
N ILE A 92 -2.54 11.74 -5.33
CA ILE A 92 -1.36 11.86 -4.46
C ILE A 92 -1.04 13.34 -4.22
N ALA A 93 -0.90 14.12 -5.29
CA ALA A 93 -0.45 15.50 -5.19
C ALA A 93 -1.46 16.41 -4.46
N LEU A 94 -2.76 16.25 -4.71
CA LEU A 94 -3.80 17.02 -4.03
C LEU A 94 -3.91 16.66 -2.54
N ARG A 95 -3.68 15.39 -2.18
CA ARG A 95 -3.70 14.95 -0.78
C ARG A 95 -2.62 15.64 0.05
N HIS A 96 -1.45 15.88 -0.53
CA HIS A 96 -0.33 16.54 0.14
C HIS A 96 -0.54 18.02 0.45
N LEU A 97 -1.52 18.67 -0.20
CA LEU A 97 -1.73 20.11 -0.06
C LEU A 97 -2.51 20.50 1.18
N GLU A 98 -3.09 19.53 1.90
CA GLU A 98 -3.92 19.73 3.08
C GLU A 98 -4.83 20.97 2.93
N ILE A 99 -5.51 21.09 1.78
CA ILE A 99 -6.14 22.35 1.33
C ILE A 99 -7.10 22.95 2.38
N HIS A 100 -7.65 22.10 3.24
CA HIS A 100 -8.50 22.48 4.37
C HIS A 100 -7.79 23.38 5.41
N GLU A 101 -6.46 23.31 5.54
CA GLU A 101 -5.65 24.17 6.43
C GLU A 101 -5.65 25.64 6.01
N VAL A 102 -5.89 25.94 4.72
CA VAL A 102 -6.02 27.31 4.21
C VAL A 102 -7.21 28.05 4.83
N PHE A 103 -8.19 27.31 5.37
CA PHE A 103 -9.39 27.85 6.00
C PHE A 103 -9.35 27.81 7.53
N ARG A 104 -8.23 27.38 8.15
CA ARG A 104 -8.09 27.38 9.62
C ARG A 104 -7.98 28.81 10.17
N LYS A 105 -8.31 28.97 11.46
CA LYS A 105 -8.33 30.29 12.10
C LYS A 105 -6.92 30.86 12.31
N ASP A 106 -5.92 30.01 12.51
CA ASP A 106 -4.55 30.43 12.74
C ASP A 106 -3.91 31.09 11.51
N ARG A 107 -3.12 32.15 11.70
CA ARG A 107 -2.50 32.88 10.58
C ARG A 107 -1.26 32.18 10.05
N ALA A 108 -0.43 31.61 10.91
CA ALA A 108 0.80 30.96 10.52
C ALA A 108 0.52 29.67 9.73
N GLU A 109 -0.46 28.87 10.18
CA GLU A 109 -0.91 27.66 9.46
C GLU A 109 -1.43 27.99 8.06
N ARG A 110 -2.25 29.03 7.92
CA ARG A 110 -2.76 29.47 6.61
C ARG A 110 -1.65 29.95 5.68
N ASP A 111 -0.70 30.71 6.19
CA ASP A 111 0.41 31.23 5.39
C ASP A 111 1.33 30.08 4.92
N ALA A 112 1.58 29.09 5.77
CA ALA A 112 2.29 27.87 5.40
C ALA A 112 1.53 27.06 4.33
N ALA A 113 0.22 26.87 4.50
CA ALA A 113 -0.60 26.15 3.53
C ALA A 113 -0.65 26.86 2.16
N ARG A 114 -0.75 28.20 2.14
CA ARG A 114 -0.66 28.99 0.90
C ARG A 114 0.71 28.86 0.22
N ALA A 115 1.79 28.82 0.99
CA ALA A 115 3.13 28.62 0.43
C ALA A 115 3.26 27.25 -0.25
N ARG A 116 2.79 26.17 0.40
CA ARG A 116 2.74 24.82 -0.18
C ARG A 116 1.89 24.80 -1.44
N LEU A 117 0.70 25.42 -1.41
CA LEU A 117 -0.20 25.49 -2.58
C LEU A 117 0.45 26.22 -3.76
N ARG A 118 1.16 27.31 -3.51
CA ARG A 118 1.88 28.06 -4.55
C ARG A 118 3.03 27.24 -5.14
N GLU A 119 3.80 26.54 -4.31
CA GLU A 119 4.90 25.67 -4.74
C GLU A 119 4.38 24.57 -5.67
N PHE A 120 3.33 23.86 -5.23
CA PHE A 120 2.63 22.86 -6.03
C PHE A 120 2.06 23.43 -7.32
N SER A 121 1.30 24.51 -7.26
CA SER A 121 0.63 25.09 -8.44
C SER A 121 1.65 25.54 -9.49
N GLY A 122 2.79 26.09 -9.04
CA GLY A 122 3.89 26.43 -9.94
C GLY A 122 4.49 25.22 -10.63
N LYS A 123 4.73 24.12 -9.91
CA LYS A 123 5.25 22.88 -10.51
C LYS A 123 4.21 22.22 -11.43
N ALA A 124 2.99 22.02 -10.94
CA ALA A 124 1.89 21.43 -11.70
C ALA A 124 1.61 22.21 -12.98
N GLY A 125 1.57 23.54 -12.92
CA GLY A 125 1.41 24.40 -14.08
C GLY A 125 2.52 24.21 -15.11
N ARG A 126 3.79 24.13 -14.69
CA ARG A 126 4.92 23.83 -15.60
C ARG A 126 4.80 22.46 -16.24
N GLN A 127 4.40 21.43 -15.48
CA GLN A 127 4.24 20.07 -16.01
C GLN A 127 3.10 19.99 -17.02
N LEU A 128 1.93 20.56 -16.68
CA LEU A 128 0.78 20.59 -17.59
C LEU A 128 1.09 21.41 -18.86
N ALA A 129 1.77 22.55 -18.73
CA ALA A 129 2.21 23.33 -19.88
C ALA A 129 3.21 22.56 -20.74
N LYS A 130 4.19 21.87 -20.13
CA LYS A 130 5.17 21.03 -20.82
C LYS A 130 4.46 19.93 -21.64
N ASP A 131 3.61 19.15 -20.99
CA ASP A 131 3.02 17.94 -21.57
C ASP A 131 1.88 18.23 -22.54
N TYR A 132 1.05 19.25 -22.27
CA TYR A 132 -0.17 19.48 -23.05
C TYR A 132 -0.10 20.72 -23.94
N VAL A 133 0.95 21.54 -23.84
CA VAL A 133 1.14 22.71 -24.71
C VAL A 133 2.49 22.68 -25.43
N ALA A 134 3.60 22.65 -24.69
CA ALA A 134 4.94 22.81 -25.25
C ALA A 134 5.34 21.64 -26.15
N PHE A 135 5.24 20.39 -25.68
CA PHE A 135 5.58 19.22 -26.51
C PHE A 135 4.63 19.05 -27.71
N PRO A 136 3.29 19.17 -27.57
CA PRO A 136 2.40 19.17 -28.73
C PRO A 136 2.71 20.29 -29.74
N ALA A 137 3.03 21.51 -29.28
CA ALA A 137 3.39 22.61 -30.17
C ALA A 137 4.73 22.33 -30.89
N LEU A 138 5.76 21.89 -30.17
CA LEU A 138 7.07 21.59 -30.72
C LEU A 138 6.99 20.48 -31.78
N THR A 139 6.31 19.38 -31.45
CA THR A 139 6.19 18.24 -32.36
C THR A 139 5.31 18.52 -33.57
N SER A 140 4.37 19.47 -33.47
CA SER A 140 3.55 19.89 -34.62
C SER A 140 4.33 20.58 -35.74
N LEU A 141 5.59 20.96 -35.49
CA LEU A 141 6.50 21.49 -36.50
C LEU A 141 7.12 20.38 -37.37
N SER A 142 7.03 19.12 -36.94
CA SER A 142 7.54 17.96 -37.67
C SER A 142 6.50 17.43 -38.66
N PRO A 143 6.90 16.97 -39.86
CA PRO A 143 5.99 16.30 -40.78
C PRO A 143 5.44 14.96 -40.23
N GLY A 144 6.07 14.39 -39.20
CA GLY A 144 5.70 13.08 -38.64
C GLY A 144 4.67 13.13 -37.50
N ALA A 145 4.27 14.32 -37.02
CA ALA A 145 3.36 14.46 -35.89
C ALA A 145 2.51 15.72 -36.00
N THR A 146 1.32 15.67 -35.40
CA THR A 146 0.44 16.83 -35.24
C THR A 146 0.33 17.18 -33.76
N TYR A 147 -0.09 18.41 -33.47
CA TYR A 147 -0.41 18.81 -32.09
C TYR A 147 -1.38 17.82 -31.44
N ARG A 148 -2.43 17.43 -32.16
CA ARG A 148 -3.45 16.49 -31.67
C ARG A 148 -2.91 15.08 -31.42
N SER A 149 -1.99 14.59 -32.24
CA SER A 149 -1.42 13.24 -32.03
C SER A 149 -0.55 13.21 -30.78
N THR A 150 0.30 14.21 -30.57
CA THR A 150 1.16 14.30 -29.37
C THR A 150 0.33 14.54 -28.11
N LEU A 151 -0.69 15.41 -28.18
CA LEU A 151 -1.63 15.62 -27.08
C LEU A 151 -2.31 14.31 -26.65
N LYS A 152 -2.81 13.53 -27.62
CA LYS A 152 -3.42 12.21 -27.37
C LYS A 152 -2.40 11.21 -26.81
N ALA A 153 -1.19 11.18 -27.34
CA ALA A 153 -0.13 10.30 -26.86
C ALA A 153 0.22 10.59 -25.40
N ASN A 154 0.38 11.87 -25.05
CA ASN A 154 0.69 12.30 -23.69
C ASN A 154 -0.47 12.01 -22.73
N ALA A 155 -1.72 12.28 -23.13
CA ALA A 155 -2.89 11.93 -22.34
C ALA A 155 -2.99 10.42 -22.08
N MET A 156 -2.77 9.60 -23.11
CA MET A 156 -2.77 8.14 -22.98
C MET A 156 -1.63 7.64 -22.09
N ALA A 157 -0.41 8.15 -22.29
CA ALA A 157 0.74 7.82 -21.46
C ALA A 157 0.50 8.20 -19.98
N ASN A 158 -0.16 9.33 -19.72
CA ASN A 158 -0.52 9.76 -18.38
C ASN A 158 -1.53 8.80 -17.74
N VAL A 159 -2.57 8.38 -18.47
CA VAL A 159 -3.52 7.35 -18.00
C VAL A 159 -2.83 6.03 -17.69
N ILE A 160 -1.97 5.54 -18.60
CA ILE A 160 -1.20 4.29 -18.39
C ILE A 160 -0.34 4.42 -17.13
N ARG A 161 0.38 5.53 -16.97
CA ARG A 161 1.22 5.80 -15.80
C ARG A 161 0.39 5.81 -14.51
N ASN A 162 -0.78 6.46 -14.49
CA ASN A 162 -1.63 6.53 -13.30
C ASN A 162 -2.16 5.15 -12.92
N VAL A 163 -2.68 4.38 -13.88
CA VAL A 163 -3.19 3.03 -13.63
C VAL A 163 -2.05 2.12 -13.17
N TRP A 164 -0.87 2.22 -13.79
CA TRP A 164 0.32 1.45 -13.40
C TRP A 164 0.78 1.76 -11.98
N SER A 165 0.97 3.04 -11.65
CA SER A 165 1.38 3.48 -10.32
C SER A 165 0.35 3.09 -9.26
N ASN A 166 -0.95 3.26 -9.56
CA ASN A 166 -2.02 2.79 -8.68
C ASN A 166 -1.88 1.30 -8.40
N ALA A 167 -1.76 0.48 -9.45
CA ALA A 167 -1.70 -0.97 -9.29
C ALA A 167 -0.50 -1.43 -8.47
N VAL A 168 0.69 -0.88 -8.73
CA VAL A 168 1.91 -1.24 -7.99
C VAL A 168 1.83 -0.82 -6.52
N ILE A 169 1.41 0.42 -6.23
CA ILE A 169 1.31 0.90 -4.84
C ILE A 169 0.21 0.16 -4.08
N PHE A 170 -0.95 -0.06 -4.72
CA PHE A 170 -2.08 -0.73 -4.08
C PHE A 170 -1.79 -2.19 -3.77
N CYS A 171 -0.96 -2.88 -4.57
CA CYS A 171 -0.48 -4.22 -4.24
C CYS A 171 0.41 -4.25 -3.00
N GLY A 172 1.06 -3.13 -2.67
CA GLY A 172 1.93 -3.01 -1.50
C GLY A 172 1.19 -2.96 -0.17
N HIS A 173 -0.03 -2.40 -0.15
CA HIS A 173 -0.66 -1.97 1.11
C HIS A 173 -2.04 -2.55 1.39
N PHE A 174 -2.76 -2.98 0.35
CA PHE A 174 -4.18 -3.35 0.45
C PHE A 174 -4.56 -4.81 0.23
N PRO A 175 -3.74 -5.71 -0.36
CA PRO A 175 -4.13 -7.11 -0.49
C PRO A 175 -4.30 -7.78 0.88
N ASP A 176 -4.89 -8.96 0.85
CA ASP A 176 -5.02 -9.80 2.03
C ASP A 176 -3.67 -10.09 2.68
N GLY A 177 -3.56 -9.82 3.97
CA GLY A 177 -2.33 -10.00 4.75
C GLY A 177 -1.42 -8.77 4.81
N ALA A 178 -1.75 -7.66 4.16
CA ALA A 178 -1.17 -6.35 4.48
C ALA A 178 -2.05 -5.71 5.56
N GLU A 179 -1.63 -5.79 6.82
CA GLU A 179 -2.41 -5.38 7.99
C GLU A 179 -2.56 -3.86 8.08
N LYS A 180 -3.66 -3.40 8.70
CA LYS A 180 -3.89 -1.98 8.99
C LYS A 180 -3.85 -1.82 10.50
N PHE A 181 -3.34 -0.68 10.93
CA PHE A 181 -3.09 -0.41 12.33
C PHE A 181 -3.81 0.86 12.76
N THR A 182 -3.95 1.01 14.06
CA THR A 182 -4.54 2.17 14.71
C THR A 182 -3.48 2.88 15.55
N LYS A 183 -3.79 4.09 16.02
CA LYS A 183 -2.85 4.86 16.85
C LYS A 183 -2.51 4.16 18.17
N THR A 184 -3.37 3.27 18.66
CA THR A 184 -3.11 2.52 19.89
C THR A 184 -2.00 1.50 19.72
N ASP A 185 -1.81 0.96 18.51
CA ASP A 185 -0.78 -0.04 18.22
C ASP A 185 0.65 0.54 18.31
N MET A 186 0.76 1.88 18.28
CA MET A 186 2.04 2.58 18.47
C MET A 186 2.41 2.82 19.93
N ILE A 187 1.47 2.68 20.87
CA ILE A 187 1.71 3.05 22.27
C ILE A 187 2.72 2.05 22.86
N GLY A 188 3.90 2.55 23.21
CA GLY A 188 4.99 1.71 23.72
C GLY A 188 5.69 0.85 22.65
N GLU A 189 5.50 1.14 21.36
CA GLU A 189 6.15 0.43 20.26
C GLU A 189 7.69 0.51 20.38
N THR A 190 8.32 -0.64 20.56
CA THR A 190 9.78 -0.78 20.49
C THR A 190 10.25 -0.74 19.04
N LYS A 191 11.56 -0.52 18.83
CA LYS A 191 12.15 -0.58 17.47
C LYS A 191 11.91 -1.91 16.76
N GLY A 192 11.92 -3.02 17.49
CA GLY A 192 11.64 -4.35 16.92
C GLY A 192 10.19 -4.51 16.48
N GLN A 193 9.25 -3.99 17.28
CA GLN A 193 7.83 -3.96 16.93
C GLN A 193 7.55 -3.04 15.74
N TRP A 194 8.27 -1.91 15.62
CA TRP A 194 8.20 -1.07 14.43
C TRP A 194 8.54 -1.85 13.16
N TYR A 195 9.66 -2.60 13.13
CA TYR A 195 10.00 -3.44 11.97
C TYR A 195 8.95 -4.54 11.71
N LEU A 196 8.42 -5.15 12.77
CA LEU A 196 7.34 -6.13 12.64
C LEU A 196 6.11 -5.50 11.99
N ARG A 197 5.70 -4.30 12.43
CA ARG A 197 4.57 -3.56 11.85
C ARG A 197 4.81 -3.18 10.39
N GLN A 198 6.01 -2.72 10.03
CA GLN A 198 6.38 -2.44 8.64
C GLN A 198 6.22 -3.69 7.76
N MET A 199 6.72 -4.83 8.23
CA MET A 199 6.61 -6.10 7.51
C MET A 199 5.14 -6.55 7.36
N LEU A 200 4.36 -6.50 8.45
CA LEU A 200 2.96 -6.92 8.45
C LEU A 200 2.07 -5.96 7.65
N GLY A 201 2.38 -4.67 7.62
CA GLY A 201 1.65 -3.64 6.89
C GLY A 201 1.91 -3.62 5.38
N SER A 202 2.88 -4.40 4.90
CA SER A 202 3.29 -4.40 3.50
C SER A 202 3.16 -5.78 2.85
N ALA A 203 2.97 -5.79 1.54
CA ALA A 203 2.83 -6.99 0.74
C ALA A 203 3.65 -6.90 -0.54
N ASN A 204 4.35 -7.99 -0.84
CA ASN A 204 5.11 -8.15 -2.06
C ASN A 204 4.23 -8.71 -3.18
N PHE A 205 4.74 -8.62 -4.39
CA PHE A 205 4.23 -9.40 -5.51
C PHE A 205 5.34 -10.05 -6.32
N ASP A 206 5.04 -11.23 -6.87
CA ASP A 206 6.00 -12.00 -7.63
C ASP A 206 6.31 -11.28 -8.95
N ALA A 207 7.60 -11.05 -9.20
CA ALA A 207 8.07 -10.31 -10.36
C ALA A 207 9.35 -10.91 -10.94
N GLY A 208 9.33 -11.17 -12.26
CA GLY A 208 10.55 -11.38 -13.03
C GLY A 208 11.32 -10.07 -13.23
N PRO A 209 12.52 -10.10 -13.84
CA PRO A 209 13.38 -8.94 -13.98
C PRO A 209 12.69 -7.72 -14.62
N ALA A 210 11.89 -7.94 -15.68
CA ALA A 210 11.19 -6.88 -16.38
C ALA A 210 10.11 -6.21 -15.50
N LEU A 211 9.24 -7.00 -14.87
CA LEU A 211 8.19 -6.47 -14.00
C LEU A 211 8.79 -5.75 -12.78
N ARG A 212 9.88 -6.30 -12.22
CA ARG A 212 10.62 -5.68 -11.13
C ARG A 212 11.11 -4.29 -11.52
N PHE A 213 11.79 -4.17 -12.67
CA PHE A 213 12.24 -2.88 -13.20
C PHE A 213 11.08 -1.91 -13.48
N MET A 214 10.02 -2.37 -14.16
CA MET A 214 8.85 -1.52 -14.46
C MET A 214 8.16 -1.00 -13.20
N SER A 215 8.14 -1.80 -12.13
CA SER A 215 7.58 -1.42 -10.83
C SER A 215 8.48 -0.49 -10.00
N GLY A 216 9.74 -0.26 -10.41
CA GLY A 216 10.70 0.46 -9.59
C GLY A 216 11.25 -0.35 -8.43
N THR A 217 11.26 -1.67 -8.54
CA THR A 217 11.53 -2.63 -7.47
C THR A 217 10.51 -2.61 -6.31
N LEU A 218 9.39 -1.90 -6.47
CA LEU A 218 8.22 -1.97 -5.58
C LEU A 218 7.46 -3.30 -5.66
N SER A 219 7.98 -4.31 -6.35
CA SER A 219 7.61 -5.71 -6.12
C SER A 219 8.06 -6.22 -4.74
N HIS A 220 9.03 -5.53 -4.12
CA HIS A 220 9.63 -5.81 -2.81
C HIS A 220 9.26 -4.73 -1.77
N GLN A 221 7.97 -4.46 -1.60
CA GLN A 221 7.44 -3.48 -0.66
C GLN A 221 7.80 -3.77 0.80
N ILE A 222 7.82 -5.04 1.22
CA ILE A 222 8.24 -5.42 2.58
C ILE A 222 9.66 -4.92 2.84
N GLU A 223 10.60 -5.23 1.94
CA GLU A 223 11.99 -4.81 2.09
C GLU A 223 12.15 -3.30 1.96
N HIS A 224 11.39 -2.67 1.07
CA HIS A 224 11.36 -1.23 0.90
C HIS A 224 10.87 -0.52 2.18
N HIS A 225 9.87 -1.04 2.88
CA HIS A 225 9.38 -0.46 4.14
C HIS A 225 10.29 -0.73 5.33
N LEU A 226 11.01 -1.86 5.33
CA LEU A 226 12.03 -2.14 6.34
C LEU A 226 13.27 -1.25 6.16
N TYR A 227 13.66 -0.97 4.92
CA TYR A 227 14.89 -0.25 4.56
C TYR A 227 14.66 0.71 3.36
N PRO A 228 13.92 1.82 3.56
CA PRO A 228 13.46 2.68 2.45
C PRO A 228 14.59 3.41 1.72
N ASP A 229 15.71 3.64 2.37
CA ASP A 229 16.91 4.28 1.85
C ASP A 229 17.90 3.30 1.19
N LEU A 230 17.65 2.00 1.27
CA LEU A 230 18.53 0.99 0.72
C LEU A 230 18.46 0.97 -0.82
N PRO A 231 19.59 0.72 -1.52
CA PRO A 231 19.59 0.67 -2.97
C PRO A 231 18.53 -0.27 -3.55
N SER A 232 17.63 0.27 -4.35
CA SER A 232 16.47 -0.46 -4.88
C SER A 232 16.87 -1.75 -5.58
N ASN A 233 17.97 -1.72 -6.35
CA ASN A 233 18.53 -2.89 -7.04
C ASN A 233 18.99 -4.04 -6.11
N ARG A 234 19.10 -3.81 -4.79
CA ARG A 234 19.48 -4.81 -3.78
C ARG A 234 18.29 -5.40 -3.03
N LEU A 235 17.09 -4.85 -3.17
CA LEU A 235 15.92 -5.34 -2.42
C LEU A 235 15.60 -6.81 -2.72
N ALA A 236 15.80 -7.26 -3.97
CA ALA A 236 15.64 -8.67 -4.33
C ALA A 236 16.62 -9.59 -3.58
N GLU A 237 17.88 -9.18 -3.44
CA GLU A 237 18.92 -9.92 -2.71
C GLU A 237 18.58 -10.00 -1.22
N ILE A 238 18.14 -8.89 -0.63
CA ILE A 238 17.80 -8.79 0.79
C ILE A 238 16.52 -9.55 1.12
N SER A 239 15.56 -9.63 0.18
CA SER A 239 14.30 -10.35 0.38
C SER A 239 14.48 -11.81 0.77
N VAL A 240 15.58 -12.44 0.33
CA VAL A 240 15.94 -13.81 0.73
C VAL A 240 16.20 -13.87 2.24
N ARG A 241 17.03 -12.97 2.77
CA ARG A 241 17.37 -12.92 4.20
C ARG A 241 16.16 -12.52 5.06
N VAL A 242 15.34 -11.57 4.58
CA VAL A 242 14.11 -11.17 5.28
C VAL A 242 13.15 -12.36 5.38
N ARG A 243 13.00 -13.14 4.31
CA ARG A 243 12.17 -14.34 4.31
C ARG A 243 12.69 -15.43 5.25
N GLU A 244 14.00 -15.66 5.29
CA GLU A 244 14.62 -16.59 6.23
C GLU A 244 14.34 -16.21 7.69
N VAL A 245 14.40 -14.91 8.02
CA VAL A 245 14.03 -14.41 9.34
C VAL A 245 12.54 -14.65 9.62
N CYS A 246 11.67 -14.36 8.66
CA CYS A 246 10.23 -14.61 8.81
C CYS A 246 9.95 -16.10 9.06
N ASP A 247 10.59 -17.00 8.33
CA ASP A 247 10.43 -18.44 8.52
C ASP A 247 11.01 -18.91 9.87
N LYS A 248 12.17 -18.38 10.29
CA LYS A 248 12.79 -18.70 11.59
C LYS A 248 11.89 -18.34 12.78
N TYR A 249 11.17 -17.22 12.70
CA TYR A 249 10.29 -16.72 13.76
C TYR A 249 8.82 -17.07 13.56
N ASP A 250 8.51 -17.84 12.51
CA ASP A 250 7.15 -18.19 12.10
C ASP A 250 6.24 -16.96 11.94
N LEU A 251 6.75 -15.96 11.23
CA LEU A 251 6.04 -14.75 10.84
C LEU A 251 5.49 -14.90 9.41
N PRO A 252 4.31 -14.32 9.11
CA PRO A 252 3.81 -14.31 7.75
C PRO A 252 4.71 -13.44 6.86
N TYR A 253 4.90 -13.85 5.61
CA TYR A 253 5.57 -13.05 4.58
C TYR A 253 4.60 -12.93 3.41
N THR A 254 3.89 -11.79 3.34
CA THR A 254 2.77 -11.60 2.41
C THR A 254 3.29 -11.35 1.00
N THR A 255 3.18 -12.35 0.13
CA THR A 255 3.57 -12.27 -1.29
C THR A 255 2.63 -13.08 -2.18
N GLY A 256 2.59 -12.78 -3.47
CA GLY A 256 1.88 -13.58 -4.47
C GLY A 256 1.86 -12.94 -5.86
N PRO A 257 1.19 -13.56 -6.85
CA PRO A 257 1.21 -13.04 -8.21
C PRO A 257 0.61 -11.63 -8.32
N PHE A 258 1.24 -10.74 -9.10
CA PHE A 258 0.83 -9.34 -9.24
C PHE A 258 -0.66 -9.14 -9.50
N LEU A 259 -1.21 -9.84 -10.51
CA LEU A 259 -2.63 -9.73 -10.86
C LEU A 259 -3.55 -10.21 -9.74
N VAL A 260 -3.13 -11.22 -8.97
CA VAL A 260 -3.90 -11.74 -7.84
C VAL A 260 -3.88 -10.75 -6.67
N GLN A 261 -2.72 -10.15 -6.37
CA GLN A 261 -2.62 -9.11 -5.33
C GLN A 261 -3.49 -7.91 -5.70
N TYR A 262 -3.45 -7.45 -6.95
CA TYR A 262 -4.30 -6.34 -7.39
C TYR A 262 -5.79 -6.70 -7.36
N ALA A 263 -6.15 -7.91 -7.81
CA ALA A 263 -7.53 -8.40 -7.75
C ALA A 263 -8.04 -8.51 -6.29
N LYS A 264 -7.20 -8.94 -5.34
CA LYS A 264 -7.55 -8.93 -3.91
C LYS A 264 -7.85 -7.53 -3.42
N THR A 265 -7.07 -6.53 -3.82
CA THR A 265 -7.34 -5.13 -3.48
C THR A 265 -8.71 -4.67 -3.98
N TRP A 266 -9.02 -4.90 -5.26
CA TRP A 266 -10.34 -4.57 -5.81
C TRP A 266 -11.48 -5.32 -5.12
N ARG A 267 -11.28 -6.60 -4.81
CA ARG A 267 -12.25 -7.42 -4.08
C ARG A 267 -12.48 -6.87 -2.67
N THR A 268 -11.43 -6.43 -1.97
CA THR A 268 -11.54 -5.78 -0.66
C THR A 268 -12.32 -4.47 -0.77
N LEU A 269 -12.01 -3.61 -1.75
CA LEU A 269 -12.76 -2.38 -1.99
C LEU A 269 -14.24 -2.64 -2.30
N ALA A 270 -14.54 -3.68 -3.08
CA ALA A 270 -15.90 -4.11 -3.38
C ALA A 270 -16.65 -4.54 -2.10
N LYS A 271 -16.03 -5.39 -1.27
CA LYS A 271 -16.60 -5.81 0.02
C LYS A 271 -16.87 -4.60 0.92
N LEU A 272 -15.88 -3.73 1.07
CA LEU A 272 -15.96 -2.53 1.92
C LEU A 272 -16.85 -1.43 1.35
N SER A 273 -17.39 -1.61 0.13
CA SER A 273 -18.46 -0.76 -0.39
C SER A 273 -19.77 -0.98 0.37
N LEU A 274 -19.97 -2.16 0.94
CA LEU A 274 -21.16 -2.51 1.71
C LEU A 274 -21.00 -2.15 3.20
N PRO A 275 -22.10 -1.80 3.89
CA PRO A 275 -22.13 -1.74 5.35
C PRO A 275 -21.70 -3.06 6.01
N ASP A 276 -21.02 -2.97 7.16
CA ASP A 276 -20.42 -4.13 7.83
C ASP A 276 -21.42 -5.22 8.23
N LYS A 277 -22.68 -4.85 8.49
CA LYS A 277 -23.76 -5.82 8.78
C LYS A 277 -24.04 -6.82 7.66
N TYR A 278 -23.55 -6.58 6.45
CA TYR A 278 -23.67 -7.51 5.31
C TYR A 278 -22.39 -8.33 5.09
N LEU A 279 -21.35 -8.11 5.89
CA LEU A 279 -20.07 -8.81 5.79
C LEU A 279 -20.02 -9.91 6.86
N ARG A 280 -19.48 -11.07 6.48
CA ARG A 280 -19.36 -12.23 7.37
C ARG A 280 -18.29 -12.05 8.44
N ASP A 281 -17.17 -11.45 8.06
CA ASP A 281 -16.02 -11.23 8.93
C ASP A 281 -16.07 -9.82 9.54
N ASN A 282 -15.65 -9.69 10.79
CA ASN A 282 -15.54 -8.43 11.52
C ASN A 282 -14.14 -7.80 11.33
N ALA A 283 -13.83 -6.72 12.06
CA ALA A 283 -12.53 -6.05 11.99
C ALA A 283 -11.38 -6.88 12.59
N ASP A 284 -11.69 -7.83 13.47
CA ASP A 284 -10.67 -8.61 14.16
C ASP A 284 -10.13 -9.78 13.33
N ASP A 285 -10.94 -10.36 12.45
CA ASP A 285 -10.55 -11.56 11.66
C ASP A 285 -11.04 -11.49 10.20
N ALA A 286 -10.73 -10.38 9.53
CA ALA A 286 -10.94 -10.26 8.09
C ALA A 286 -9.69 -10.67 7.28
N PRO A 287 -9.84 -11.02 5.98
CA PRO A 287 -8.70 -11.23 5.10
C PRO A 287 -7.75 -10.03 4.99
N GLU A 288 -8.31 -8.82 4.95
CA GLU A 288 -7.63 -7.54 4.70
C GLU A 288 -7.17 -6.77 5.96
N THR A 289 -7.61 -7.17 7.15
CA THR A 289 -7.22 -6.59 8.45
C THR A 289 -7.46 -7.61 9.56
N ARG A 290 -6.63 -7.58 10.60
CA ARG A 290 -6.71 -8.46 11.79
C ARG A 290 -6.37 -7.69 13.05
N SER A 291 -6.92 -8.15 14.17
CA SER A 291 -6.52 -7.72 15.51
C SER A 291 -6.14 -8.92 16.37
N GLU A 292 -5.43 -8.66 17.47
CA GLU A 292 -5.06 -9.72 18.44
C GLU A 292 -6.29 -10.47 19.02
N GLN A 293 -7.49 -9.88 18.94
CA GLN A 293 -8.73 -10.51 19.41
C GLN A 293 -9.06 -11.79 18.64
N MET A 294 -8.60 -11.93 17.39
CA MET A 294 -8.81 -13.18 16.64
C MET A 294 -8.13 -14.38 17.29
N PHE A 295 -7.14 -14.15 18.15
CA PHE A 295 -6.37 -15.18 18.85
C PHE A 295 -6.90 -15.46 20.26
N ALA A 296 -7.96 -14.79 20.71
CA ALA A 296 -8.47 -14.91 22.08
C ALA A 296 -8.87 -16.35 22.48
N GLU A 297 -9.25 -17.17 21.49
CA GLU A 297 -9.64 -18.57 21.70
C GLU A 297 -8.49 -19.57 21.49
N LEU A 298 -7.26 -19.10 21.18
CA LEU A 298 -6.08 -19.97 21.15
C LEU A 298 -5.65 -20.33 22.57
N GLU A 299 -5.25 -21.59 22.77
CA GLU A 299 -4.79 -22.08 24.07
C GLU A 299 -3.60 -21.25 24.59
N PRO A 300 -3.57 -20.94 25.90
CA PRO A 300 -2.39 -20.34 26.52
C PRO A 300 -1.14 -21.16 26.21
N GLY A 301 -0.09 -20.51 25.69
CA GLY A 301 1.15 -21.20 25.29
C GLY A 301 1.13 -21.80 23.88
N PHE A 302 0.15 -21.45 23.04
CA PHE A 302 0.18 -21.81 21.61
C PHE A 302 1.50 -21.38 20.95
N ALA A 303 1.93 -20.14 21.20
CA ALA A 303 3.19 -19.61 20.70
C ALA A 303 4.38 -20.22 21.46
N GLY A 304 5.41 -20.66 20.72
CA GLY A 304 6.56 -21.33 21.30
C GLY A 304 7.10 -22.44 20.42
N ILE A 305 7.88 -23.35 20.99
CA ILE A 305 8.29 -24.57 20.30
C ILE A 305 7.19 -25.62 20.49
N ASP A 306 6.67 -26.14 19.39
CA ASP A 306 5.73 -27.24 19.40
C ASP A 306 6.41 -28.49 19.97
N PRO A 307 5.89 -29.07 21.07
CA PRO A 307 6.56 -30.17 21.75
C PRO A 307 6.56 -31.48 20.95
N VAL A 308 5.67 -31.62 19.97
CA VAL A 308 5.54 -32.83 19.14
C VAL A 308 6.43 -32.73 17.91
N THR A 309 6.40 -31.59 17.23
CA THR A 309 7.12 -31.41 15.95
C THR A 309 8.49 -30.75 16.11
N GLY A 310 8.77 -30.14 17.26
CA GLY A 310 9.98 -29.34 17.51
C GLY A 310 10.05 -28.02 16.71
N ARG A 311 8.99 -27.68 15.95
CA ARG A 311 8.94 -26.47 15.13
C ARG A 311 8.45 -25.29 15.96
N ARG A 312 8.94 -24.08 15.64
CA ARG A 312 8.41 -22.86 16.23
C ARG A 312 7.00 -22.58 15.68
N ARG A 313 6.07 -22.26 16.58
CA ARG A 313 4.75 -21.69 16.30
C ARG A 313 4.76 -20.23 16.73
N GLY A 314 4.48 -19.36 15.77
CA GLY A 314 4.37 -17.93 15.90
C GLY A 314 3.09 -17.44 15.22
N LEU A 315 3.13 -16.21 14.71
CA LEU A 315 1.97 -15.53 14.16
C LEU A 315 1.40 -16.25 12.92
N LYS A 316 2.26 -16.78 12.05
CA LYS A 316 1.84 -17.51 10.84
C LYS A 316 1.07 -18.77 11.20
N SER A 317 1.57 -19.58 12.14
CA SER A 317 0.86 -20.77 12.64
C SER A 317 -0.43 -20.39 13.37
N ALA A 318 -0.43 -19.33 14.17
CA ALA A 318 -1.62 -18.86 14.89
C ALA A 318 -2.76 -18.48 13.93
N ILE A 319 -2.46 -17.69 12.90
CA ILE A 319 -3.42 -17.31 11.86
C ILE A 319 -3.96 -18.56 11.14
N ALA A 320 -3.10 -19.53 10.84
CA ALA A 320 -3.50 -20.78 10.19
C ALA A 320 -4.44 -21.62 11.07
N ALA A 321 -4.14 -21.72 12.37
CA ALA A 321 -4.93 -22.46 13.35
C ALA A 321 -6.34 -21.86 13.48
N VAL A 322 -6.45 -20.55 13.70
CA VAL A 322 -7.74 -19.84 13.81
C VAL A 322 -8.58 -20.05 12.55
N ARG A 323 -7.99 -19.89 11.37
CA ARG A 323 -8.68 -20.09 10.09
C ARG A 323 -9.16 -21.53 9.89
N SER A 324 -8.37 -22.52 10.30
CA SER A 324 -8.73 -23.93 10.21
C SER A 324 -9.96 -24.23 11.07
N TRP A 325 -9.92 -23.77 12.32
CA TRP A 325 -10.99 -23.97 13.27
C TRP A 325 -12.29 -23.27 12.87
N ARG A 326 -12.22 -22.03 12.35
CA ARG A 326 -13.41 -21.36 11.78
C ARG A 326 -14.03 -22.15 10.64
N ARG A 327 -13.23 -22.68 9.71
CA ARG A 327 -13.76 -23.53 8.63
C ARG A 327 -14.47 -24.76 9.18
N ALA A 328 -13.91 -25.41 10.21
CA ALA A 328 -14.52 -26.57 10.84
C ALA A 328 -15.87 -26.27 11.52
N ARG A 329 -15.98 -25.13 12.23
CA ARG A 329 -17.26 -24.69 12.86
C ARG A 329 -18.38 -24.40 11.86
N HIS A 330 -18.04 -24.19 10.58
CA HIS A 330 -18.99 -23.86 9.53
C HIS A 330 -19.32 -25.04 8.61
N LEU A 331 -18.69 -26.20 8.81
CA LEU A 331 -19.17 -27.44 8.20
C LEU A 331 -20.41 -27.90 8.98
N PRO A 332 -21.53 -28.24 8.31
CA PRO A 332 -22.65 -28.85 8.99
C PRO A 332 -22.17 -30.14 9.67
N ALA A 333 -22.53 -30.33 10.95
CA ALA A 333 -22.22 -31.55 11.67
C ALA A 333 -22.67 -32.74 10.83
N ALA A 334 -21.72 -33.59 10.41
CA ALA A 334 -22.06 -34.85 9.79
C ALA A 334 -22.98 -35.57 10.79
N SER A 335 -24.22 -35.85 10.36
CA SER A 335 -25.18 -36.57 11.18
C SER A 335 -24.55 -37.88 11.59
N SER A 336 -24.17 -38.01 12.86
CA SER A 336 -23.88 -39.29 13.46
C SER A 336 -25.19 -40.06 13.52
N SER A 337 -25.52 -40.78 12.45
CA SER A 337 -26.46 -41.89 12.54
C SER A 337 -25.75 -42.99 13.32
N ALA A 338 -25.84 -42.90 14.65
CA ALA A 338 -25.78 -44.07 15.48
C ALA A 338 -26.96 -44.95 15.06
N THR A 339 -26.68 -45.97 14.26
CA THR A 339 -27.53 -47.16 14.23
C THR A 339 -26.96 -48.09 15.29
N ASP A 340 -27.51 -47.94 16.50
CA ASP A 340 -27.80 -49.10 17.33
C ASP A 340 -28.62 -50.06 16.48
N ASP A 341 -28.08 -51.25 16.20
CA ASP A 341 -28.89 -52.44 16.00
C ASP A 341 -28.02 -53.67 16.31
N LEU A 342 -28.08 -54.07 17.58
CA LEU A 342 -27.94 -55.45 18.02
C LEU A 342 -29.33 -56.10 17.99
N ALA A 343 -29.36 -57.34 17.50
CA ALA A 343 -30.42 -58.36 17.63
C ALA A 343 -31.53 -58.42 16.56
N ALA A 344 -31.37 -59.34 15.61
CA ALA A 344 -32.29 -60.47 15.35
C ALA A 344 -31.60 -61.53 14.46
#